data_AF-A0A7Y8FU35-F1
#
_entry.id   AF-A0A7Y8FU35-F1
#
_cell.length_a   1.000
_cell.length_b   1.000
_cell.length_c   1.000
_cell.angle_alpha   90.00
_cell.angle_beta   90.00
_cell.angle_gamma   90.00
#
_symmetry.space_group_name_H-M   'P 1'
#
loop_
_entity.id
_entity.type
_entity.pdbx_description
1 polymer ?
#
loop_
_entity_poly.entity_id
_entity_poly.type
_entity_poly.pdbx_seq_one_letter_code
_entity_poly.pdbx_strand_id
1 'polypeptide(L)'
;MKVLKSQDILALGFMTFALFVGAGNIIFPPIVGLQSGPHVWMAALGFLITAVGLPVVTVIALAKVGGGMDALSSPIGKIAGGLLAAA
;
A
#
# COMPACT_ATOMS: atom_id res chain seq x y z
N MET A 1 23.90 -9.45 -4.39
CA MET A 1 22.52 -9.53 -3.84
C MET A 1 22.60 -10.28 -2.53
N LYS A 2 22.20 -9.68 -1.40
CA LYS A 2 22.18 -10.38 -0.10
C LYS A 2 20.98 -11.33 -0.13
N VAL A 3 21.23 -12.63 0.01
CA VAL A 3 20.16 -13.63 0.11
C VAL A 3 19.48 -13.44 1.45
N LEU A 4 18.16 -13.21 1.44
CA LEU A 4 17.36 -13.07 2.66
C LEU A 4 17.26 -14.43 3.35
N LYS A 5 17.48 -14.44 4.67
CA LYS A 5 17.22 -15.64 5.47
C LYS A 5 15.72 -15.87 5.58
N SER A 6 15.29 -17.10 5.85
CA SER A 6 13.86 -17.41 6.02
C SER A 6 13.20 -16.58 7.13
N GLN A 7 13.95 -16.22 8.17
CA GLN A 7 13.48 -15.33 9.23
C GLN A 7 13.20 -13.90 8.73
N ASP A 8 14.04 -13.38 7.83
CA ASP A 8 13.87 -12.04 7.23
C ASP A 8 12.61 -12.02 6.35
N ILE A 9 12.39 -13.09 5.58
CA ILE A 9 11.18 -13.26 4.76
C ILE A 9 9.93 -13.31 5.63
N LEU A 10 9.98 -14.05 6.75
CA LEU A 10 8.88 -14.14 7.70
C LEU A 10 8.58 -12.77 8.32
N ALA A 11 9.61 -12.03 8.72
CA ALA A 11 9.47 -10.68 9.29
C ALA A 11 8.90 -9.68 8.27
N LEU A 12 9.41 -9.67 7.03
CA LEU A 12 8.87 -8.88 5.93
C LEU A 12 7.41 -9.23 5.62
N GLY A 13 7.08 -10.52 5.66
CA GLY A 13 5.71 -11.00 5.50
C GLY A 13 4.78 -10.46 6.59
N PHE A 14 5.17 -10.54 7.86
CA PHE A 14 4.39 -9.98 8.96
C PHE A 14 4.30 -8.45 8.94
N MET A 15 5.36 -7.74 8.56
CA MET A 15 5.32 -6.29 8.38
C MET A 15 4.32 -5.89 7.28
N THR A 16 4.37 -6.59 6.15
CA THR A 16 3.45 -6.35 5.04
C THR A 16 2.02 -6.70 5.45
N PHE A 17 1.82 -7.83 6.13
CA PHE A 17 0.53 -8.20 6.71
C PHE A 17 0.00 -7.14 7.67
N ALA A 18 0.82 -6.65 8.60
CA ALA A 18 0.43 -5.60 9.55
C ALA A 18 0.09 -4.27 8.86
N LEU A 19 0.76 -3.93 7.76
CA LEU A 19 0.43 -2.77 6.92
C LEU A 19 -1.00 -2.90 6.34
N PHE A 20 -1.35 -4.10 5.84
CA PHE A 20 -2.64 -4.35 5.19
C PHE A 20 -3.76 -4.80 6.13
N VAL A 21 -3.46 -5.30 7.33
CA VAL A 21 -4.41 -5.69 8.38
C VAL A 21 -4.47 -4.61 9.47
N GLY A 22 -3.71 -3.53 9.32
CA GLY A 22 -3.76 -2.38 10.22
C GLY A 22 -5.15 -1.77 10.35
N ALA A 23 -5.31 -0.89 11.35
CA ALA A 23 -6.59 -0.32 11.76
C ALA A 23 -7.46 0.18 10.59
N GLY A 24 -6.86 0.77 9.55
CA GLY A 24 -7.60 1.21 8.37
C GLY A 24 -8.37 0.09 7.66
N ASN A 25 -7.69 -1.00 7.32
CA ASN A 25 -8.31 -2.09 6.55
C ASN A 25 -9.22 -3.01 7.37
N ILE A 26 -9.23 -2.88 8.69
CA ILE A 26 -10.21 -3.55 9.57
C ILE A 26 -11.43 -2.66 9.85
N ILE A 27 -11.22 -1.36 10.05
CA ILE A 27 -12.28 -0.43 10.48
C ILE A 27 -13.10 0.08 9.27
N PHE A 28 -12.45 0.39 8.15
CA PHE A 28 -13.13 1.02 7.01
C PHE A 28 -14.09 0.09 6.24
N PRO A 29 -13.80 -1.21 5.97
CA PRO A 29 -14.72 -2.02 5.17
C PRO A 29 -16.11 -2.17 5.77
N PRO A 30 -16.30 -2.42 7.09
CA PRO A 30 -17.63 -2.45 7.69
C PRO A 30 -18.35 -1.10 7.59
N ILE A 31 -17.64 0.01 7.76
CA ILE A 31 -18.22 1.36 7.66
C ILE A 31 -18.66 1.66 6.23
N VAL A 32 -17.80 1.39 5.24
CA VAL A 32 -18.08 1.57 3.82
C VAL A 32 -19.21 0.63 3.37
N GLY A 33 -19.22 -0.61 3.87
CA GLY A 33 -20.29 -1.58 3.66
C GLY A 33 -21.63 -1.10 4.20
N LEU A 34 -21.65 -0.54 5.41
CA LEU A 34 -22.86 0.00 6.02
C LEU A 34 -23.37 1.25 5.27
N GLN A 35 -22.46 2.14 4.86
CA GLN A 35 -22.80 3.39 4.16
C GLN A 35 -23.20 3.17 2.69
N SER A 36 -22.76 2.08 2.07
CA SER A 36 -23.06 1.79 0.65
C SER A 36 -24.45 1.20 0.41
N GLY A 37 -25.16 0.78 1.46
CA GLY A 37 -26.53 0.28 1.38
C GLY A 37 -26.67 -0.86 0.36
N PRO A 38 -27.48 -0.71 -0.72
CA PRO A 38 -27.62 -1.75 -1.74
C PRO A 38 -26.38 -1.93 -2.65
N HIS A 39 -25.44 -0.97 -2.66
CA HIS A 39 -24.29 -0.96 -3.56
C HIS A 39 -23.01 -1.53 -2.95
N VAL A 40 -23.13 -2.42 -1.95
CA VAL A 40 -22.00 -3.04 -1.23
C VAL A 40 -20.94 -3.62 -2.17
N TRP A 41 -21.32 -4.30 -3.25
CA TRP A 41 -20.35 -4.90 -4.17
C TRP A 41 -19.53 -3.87 -4.94
N MET A 42 -20.16 -2.75 -5.34
CA MET A 42 -19.47 -1.64 -6.00
C MET A 42 -18.52 -0.93 -5.02
N ALA A 43 -18.97 -0.71 -3.79
CA ALA A 43 -18.16 -0.12 -2.74
C ALA A 43 -16.98 -1.02 -2.34
N ALA A 44 -17.18 -2.33 -2.26
CA ALA A 44 -16.13 -3.31 -2.00
C ALA A 44 -15.08 -3.34 -3.11
N LEU A 45 -15.49 -3.29 -4.38
CA LEU A 45 -14.55 -3.19 -5.50
C LEU A 45 -13.75 -1.88 -5.46
N GLY A 46 -14.41 -0.76 -5.21
CA GLY A 46 -13.74 0.53 -5.04
C GLY A 46 -12.71 0.49 -3.91
N PHE A 47 -13.10 -0.03 -2.75
CA PHE A 47 -12.23 -0.21 -1.60
C PHE A 47 -11.04 -1.13 -1.92
N LEU A 48 -11.25 -2.28 -2.57
CA LEU A 48 -10.17 -3.19 -2.93
C LEU A 48 -9.16 -2.54 -3.89
N ILE A 49 -9.62 -1.77 -4.88
CA ILE A 49 -8.74 -1.10 -5.82
C ILE A 49 -7.90 -0.01 -5.13
N THR A 50 -8.51 0.78 -4.25
CA THR A 50 -7.86 1.94 -3.63
C THR A 50 -7.11 1.64 -2.35
N ALA A 51 -7.70 0.92 -1.41
CA ALA A 51 -7.13 0.63 -0.11
C ALA A 51 -6.17 -0.57 -0.11
N VAL A 52 -6.25 -1.44 -1.13
CA VAL A 52 -5.38 -2.62 -1.24
C VAL A 52 -4.54 -2.60 -2.52
N GLY A 53 -5.17 -2.44 -3.68
CA GLY A 53 -4.50 -2.52 -4.98
C GLY A 53 -3.39 -1.48 -5.16
N LEU A 54 -3.72 -0.20 -4.92
CA LEU A 54 -2.76 0.91 -5.02
C LEU A 54 -1.54 0.73 -4.08
N PRO A 55 -1.69 0.46 -2.77
CA PRO A 55 -0.55 0.20 -1.91
C PRO A 55 0.30 -1.01 -2.33
N VAL A 56 -0.32 -2.10 -2.81
CA VAL A 56 0.43 -3.25 -3.35
C VAL A 56 1.27 -2.84 -4.56
N VAL A 57 0.69 -2.09 -5.49
CA VAL A 57 1.41 -1.57 -6.67
C VAL A 57 2.58 -0.68 -6.24
N THR A 58 2.38 0.19 -5.25
CA THR A 58 3.44 1.05 -4.69
C THR A 58 4.59 0.24 -4.09
N VAL A 59 4.30 -0.80 -3.29
CA VAL A 59 5.33 -1.67 -2.71
C VAL A 59 6.12 -2.38 -3.81
N ILE A 60 5.44 -2.89 -4.84
CA ILE A 60 6.10 -3.52 -5.99
C ILE A 60 6.98 -2.52 -6.74
N ALA A 61 6.47 -1.31 -7.00
CA ALA A 61 7.22 -0.26 -7.68
C ALA A 61 8.48 0.13 -6.88
N LEU A 62 8.34 0.28 -5.57
CA LEU A 62 9.46 0.59 -4.67
C LEU A 62 10.51 -0.53 -4.67
N ALA A 63 10.08 -1.79 -4.65
CA ALA A 63 10.98 -2.94 -4.75
C ALA A 63 11.72 -2.97 -6.10
N LYS A 64 11.06 -2.60 -7.21
CA LYS A 64 11.65 -2.55 -8.54
C LYS A 64 12.72 -1.46 -8.70
N VAL A 65 12.57 -0.32 -8.02
CA VAL A 65 13.54 0.80 -8.09
C VAL A 65 14.65 0.69 -7.03
N GLY A 66 14.73 -0.43 -6.30
CA GLY A 66 15.79 -0.67 -5.32
C GLY A 66 15.52 -0.07 -3.94
N GLY A 67 14.28 0.30 -3.62
CA GLY A 67 13.86 0.72 -2.28
C GLY A 67 13.92 2.21 -1.99
N GLY A 68 14.51 3.03 -2.88
CA GLY A 68 14.65 4.47 -2.67
C GLY A 68 13.42 5.26 -3.10
N MET A 69 12.81 6.02 -2.17
CA MET A 69 11.74 6.97 -2.53
C MET A 69 12.22 8.03 -3.53
N ASP A 70 13.48 8.43 -3.48
CA ASP A 70 14.09 9.37 -4.44
C ASP A 70 14.11 8.82 -5.87
N ALA A 71 14.34 7.51 -6.03
CA ALA A 71 14.31 6.86 -7.33
C ALA A 71 12.89 6.79 -7.88
N LEU A 72 11.91 6.50 -7.00
CA LEU A 72 10.49 6.46 -7.36
C LEU A 72 9.94 7.84 -7.74
N SER A 73 10.38 8.91 -7.07
CA SER A 73 9.90 10.28 -7.29
C SER A 73 10.70 11.06 -8.33
N SER A 74 11.83 10.52 -8.80
CA SER A 74 12.67 11.15 -9.83
C SER A 74 11.91 11.61 -11.09
N PRO A 75 10.90 10.88 -11.62
CA PRO A 75 10.22 11.29 -12.86
C PRO A 75 9.34 12.54 -12.70
N ILE A 76 8.87 12.83 -11.48
CA ILE A 76 8.00 13.97 -11.20
C ILE A 76 8.78 15.21 -10.75
N GLY A 77 10.11 15.09 -10.58
CA GLY A 77 11.01 16.18 -10.19
C GLY A 77 11.09 16.41 -8.69
N LYS A 78 12.19 17.06 -8.25
CA LYS A 78 12.56 17.19 -6.82
C LYS A 78 11.52 17.92 -5.95
N ILE A 79 10.86 18.93 -6.50
CA ILE A 79 9.87 19.74 -5.75
C ILE A 79 8.57 18.94 -5.56
N ALA A 80 8.02 18.39 -6.63
CA ALA A 80 6.79 17.59 -6.55
C ALA A 80 7.03 16.31 -5.75
N GLY A 81 8.16 15.63 -5.97
CA GLY A 81 8.55 14.46 -5.19
C GLY A 81 8.74 14.75 -3.71
N GLY A 82 9.39 15.87 -3.36
CA GLY A 82 9.57 16.30 -1.97
C GLY A 82 8.25 16.63 -1.27
N LEU A 83 7.32 17.31 -1.95
CA LEU A 83 5.99 17.59 -1.41
C LEU A 83 5.19 16.30 -1.18
N LEU A 84 5.24 15.36 -2.12
CA LEU A 84 4.49 14.11 -2.06
C LEU A 84 5.04 13.15 -1.00
N ALA A 85 6.35 13.20 -0.72
CA ALA A 85 6.96 12.44 0.37
C ALA A 85 6.72 13.05 1.76
N ALA A 86 6.39 14.35 1.83
CA ALA A 86 6.11 15.06 3.07
C ALA A 86 4.60 15.06 3.46
N ALA A 87 3.73 14.66 2.54
CA ALA A 87 2.28 14.55 2.72
C ALA A 87 1.88 13.15 3.20
#